data_AF-A0A0K2UMR1-F1
#
_entry.id   AF-A0A0K2UMR1-F1
#
_cell.length_a   1.000
_cell.length_b   1.000
_cell.length_c   1.000
_cell.angle_alpha   90.00
_cell.angle_beta   90.00
_cell.angle_gamma   90.00
#
_symmetry.space_group_name_H-M   'P 1'
#
loop_
_entity.id
_entity.type
_entity.pdbx_description
1 polymer ?
#
loop_
_entity_poly.entity_id
_entity_poly.type
_entity_poly.pdbx_seq_one_letter_code
_entity_poly.pdbx_strand_id
1 'polypeptide(L)'
;MAHSYYSHHNSISHNNHQNNSMRMGMTTYYRTMSIDNKITTIIIGPNGEPIKLPESLESLPKSDQFPGQRHRWNTNEEIASMLIAFDRHLEWLSKEVKIRPKSGSMLLYSRKKVRYRRDGYCWKKRKDGKTTREDHMKL
;
A
#
# COMPACT_ATOMS: atom_id res chain seq x y z
N MET A 1 -41.91 -48.29 -7.30
CA MET A 1 -41.03 -49.43 -6.97
C MET A 1 -40.07 -49.67 -8.12
N ALA A 2 -38.81 -49.96 -7.79
CA ALA A 2 -37.67 -50.35 -8.65
C ALA A 2 -36.72 -49.22 -9.10
N HIS A 3 -35.63 -49.12 -8.32
CA HIS A 3 -34.35 -48.48 -8.62
C HIS A 3 -33.39 -49.45 -9.32
N SER A 4 -32.43 -48.88 -10.08
CA SER A 4 -31.04 -49.30 -10.38
C SER A 4 -30.75 -49.12 -11.88
N TYR A 5 -29.61 -48.59 -12.35
CA TYR A 5 -28.22 -48.86 -11.96
C TYR A 5 -27.26 -47.69 -12.22
N TYR A 6 -26.12 -47.78 -11.52
CA TYR A 6 -24.89 -46.96 -11.52
C TYR A 6 -24.24 -46.69 -12.89
N SER A 7 -23.49 -45.58 -12.97
CA SER A 7 -22.14 -45.60 -13.56
C SER A 7 -21.22 -44.55 -12.91
N HIS A 8 -20.08 -45.03 -12.39
CA HIS A 8 -18.97 -44.26 -11.83
C HIS A 8 -18.19 -43.55 -12.94
N HIS A 9 -17.59 -42.39 -12.68
CA HIS A 9 -16.20 -42.12 -13.09
C HIS A 9 -15.54 -40.90 -12.39
N ASN A 10 -14.42 -41.23 -11.74
CA ASN A 10 -13.23 -40.46 -11.33
C ASN A 10 -13.28 -38.98 -10.92
N SER A 11 -12.91 -38.81 -9.66
CA SER A 11 -12.21 -37.68 -9.07
C SER A 11 -10.90 -37.34 -9.80
N ILE A 12 -10.71 -36.06 -10.12
CA ILE A 12 -9.39 -35.45 -10.27
C ILE A 12 -9.35 -34.22 -9.37
N SER A 13 -8.56 -34.34 -8.31
CA SER A 13 -8.22 -33.26 -7.39
C SER A 13 -7.40 -32.21 -8.14
N HIS A 14 -7.92 -30.99 -8.29
CA HIS A 14 -7.12 -29.85 -8.73
C HIS A 14 -7.08 -28.81 -7.60
N ASN A 15 -5.84 -28.55 -7.17
CA ASN A 15 -5.45 -27.67 -6.08
C ASN A 15 -6.12 -26.29 -6.18
N ASN A 16 -6.91 -25.96 -5.16
CA ASN A 16 -7.40 -24.61 -4.88
C ASN A 16 -6.22 -23.70 -4.51
N HIS A 17 -5.57 -23.09 -5.51
CA HIS A 17 -4.87 -21.83 -5.28
C HIS A 17 -5.94 -20.72 -5.29
N GLN A 18 -6.42 -20.38 -4.09
CA GLN A 18 -7.27 -19.23 -3.87
C GLN A 18 -6.53 -17.95 -4.28
N ASN A 19 -6.67 -17.56 -5.54
CA ASN A 19 -6.38 -16.23 -6.02
C ASN A 19 -7.40 -15.28 -5.37
N ASN A 20 -7.05 -14.72 -4.21
CA ASN A 20 -7.79 -13.62 -3.61
C ASN A 20 -7.60 -12.35 -4.45
N SER A 21 -8.26 -12.31 -5.61
CA SER A 21 -8.48 -11.09 -6.39
C SER A 21 -9.50 -10.24 -5.63
N MET A 22 -9.00 -9.28 -4.84
CA MET A 22 -9.85 -8.25 -4.25
C MET A 22 -10.32 -7.31 -5.35
N ARG A 23 -11.51 -7.60 -5.89
CA ARG A 23 -12.19 -6.79 -6.91
C ARG A 23 -12.55 -5.41 -6.34
N MET A 24 -11.73 -4.40 -6.60
CA MET A 24 -12.11 -2.98 -6.45
C MET A 24 -12.28 -2.38 -7.86
N GLY A 25 -13.23 -1.46 -8.01
CA GLY A 25 -13.58 -0.84 -9.28
C GLY A 25 -12.36 -0.34 -10.06
N MET A 26 -12.30 -0.73 -11.34
CA MET A 26 -11.42 -0.27 -12.43
C MET A 26 -9.89 -0.32 -12.25
N THR A 27 -9.36 -0.70 -11.09
CA THR A 27 -7.90 -0.86 -10.90
C THR A 27 -7.62 -2.12 -10.10
N THR A 28 -7.07 -3.13 -10.79
CA THR A 28 -6.68 -4.41 -10.18
C THR A 28 -5.21 -4.32 -9.78
N TYR A 29 -4.94 -4.54 -8.50
CA TYR A 29 -3.59 -4.69 -7.98
C TYR A 29 -3.32 -6.18 -7.78
N TYR A 30 -2.22 -6.67 -8.34
CA TYR A 30 -1.69 -7.97 -7.96
C TYR A 30 -0.20 -7.87 -7.70
N ARG A 31 0.22 -8.70 -6.75
CA ARG A 31 1.61 -8.87 -6.39
C ARG A 31 2.17 -9.97 -7.28
N THR A 32 3.26 -9.69 -7.98
CA THR A 32 3.97 -10.69 -8.79
C THR A 32 5.45 -10.68 -8.44
N MET A 33 6.14 -11.75 -8.79
CA MET A 33 7.60 -11.82 -8.75
C MET A 33 8.14 -11.24 -10.06
N SER A 34 9.04 -10.27 -9.97
CA SER A 34 9.81 -9.78 -11.12
C SER A 34 10.90 -10.79 -11.53
N ILE A 35 11.52 -10.56 -12.69
CA ILE A 35 12.58 -11.42 -13.27
C ILE A 35 13.78 -11.59 -12.31
N ASP A 36 14.02 -10.60 -11.44
CA ASP A 36 15.04 -10.62 -10.39
C ASP A 36 14.54 -11.18 -9.04
N ASN A 37 13.44 -11.95 -9.04
CA ASN A 37 12.81 -12.55 -7.87
C ASN A 37 12.40 -11.56 -6.77
N LYS A 38 12.13 -10.29 -7.13
CA LYS A 38 11.62 -9.30 -6.19
C LYS A 38 10.11 -9.22 -6.25
N ILE A 39 9.50 -9.09 -5.08
CA ILE A 39 8.07 -8.82 -4.96
C ILE A 39 7.80 -7.43 -5.55
N THR A 40 6.97 -7.35 -6.59
CA THR A 40 6.57 -6.09 -7.23
C THR A 40 5.05 -5.99 -7.27
N THR A 41 4.50 -4.82 -6.95
CA THR A 41 3.07 -4.54 -7.09
C THR A 41 2.84 -4.00 -8.50
N ILE A 42 2.13 -4.76 -9.34
CA ILE A 42 1.67 -4.25 -10.62
C ILE A 42 0.26 -3.71 -10.46
N ILE A 43 0.09 -2.45 -10.82
CA ILE A 43 -1.21 -1.79 -10.88
C ILE A 43 -1.69 -1.90 -12.32
N ILE A 44 -2.74 -2.65 -12.58
CA ILE A 44 -3.36 -2.71 -13.90
C ILE A 44 -4.38 -1.59 -14.04
N GLY A 45 -4.21 -0.79 -15.09
CA GLY A 45 -5.14 0.24 -15.52
C GLY A 45 -6.43 -0.35 -16.10
N PRO A 46 -7.44 0.50 -16.36
CA PRO A 46 -8.75 0.06 -16.86
C PRO A 46 -8.69 -0.64 -18.24
N ASN A 47 -7.59 -0.48 -18.97
CA ASN A 47 -7.32 -1.11 -20.26
C ASN A 47 -6.60 -2.47 -20.16
N GLY A 48 -6.33 -2.99 -18.96
CA GLY A 48 -5.60 -4.25 -18.78
C GLY A 48 -4.08 -4.12 -18.83
N GLU A 49 -3.55 -2.92 -19.06
CA GLU A 49 -2.11 -2.68 -19.10
C GLU A 49 -1.58 -2.22 -17.74
N PRO A 50 -0.31 -2.55 -17.40
CA PRO A 50 0.37 -1.96 -16.26
C PRO A 50 0.35 -0.43 -16.35
N ILE A 51 -0.07 0.24 -15.28
CA ILE A 51 0.05 1.70 -15.16
C ILE A 51 1.54 2.03 -15.14
N LYS A 52 1.98 2.73 -16.19
CA LYS A 52 3.33 3.27 -16.27
C LYS A 52 3.36 4.66 -15.62
N LEU A 53 4.47 4.95 -14.94
CA LEU A 53 4.71 6.29 -14.44
C LEU A 53 5.07 7.20 -15.63
N PRO A 54 4.77 8.51 -15.57
CA PRO A 54 5.35 9.48 -16.48
C PRO A 54 6.88 9.44 -16.42
N GLU A 55 7.53 9.73 -17.54
CA GLU A 55 9.01 9.68 -17.69
C GLU A 55 9.75 10.48 -16.60
N SER A 56 9.21 11.64 -16.23
CA SER A 56 9.79 12.51 -15.19
C SER A 56 9.81 11.87 -13.80
N LEU A 57 8.93 10.90 -13.52
CA LEU A 57 8.92 10.14 -12.27
C LEU A 57 9.68 8.82 -12.40
N GLU A 58 9.65 8.20 -13.58
CA GLU A 58 10.36 6.94 -13.84
C GLU A 58 11.89 7.11 -13.80
N SER A 59 12.37 8.27 -14.24
CA SER A 59 13.80 8.64 -14.23
C SER A 59 14.32 9.09 -12.86
N LEU A 60 13.46 9.31 -11.87
CA LEU A 60 13.92 9.73 -10.55
C LEU A 60 14.79 8.64 -9.90
N PRO A 61 15.91 9.01 -9.25
CA PRO A 61 16.63 8.10 -8.39
C PRO A 61 15.68 7.53 -7.33
N LYS A 62 15.60 6.20 -7.24
CA LYS A 62 14.74 5.52 -6.26
C LYS A 62 15.47 5.50 -4.92
N SER A 63 14.79 5.86 -3.84
CA SER A 63 15.43 5.86 -2.52
C SER A 63 15.73 4.43 -2.07
N ASP A 64 16.89 4.21 -1.45
CA ASP A 64 17.25 2.96 -0.78
C ASP A 64 16.99 3.01 0.73
N GLN A 65 16.65 4.19 1.26
CA GLN A 65 16.44 4.41 2.68
C GLN A 65 15.19 5.24 2.96
N PHE A 66 14.60 4.99 4.12
CA PHE A 66 13.58 5.86 4.70
C PHE A 66 14.14 6.47 5.98
N PRO A 67 14.40 7.80 6.00
CA PRO A 67 15.01 8.43 7.16
C PRO A 67 14.11 8.28 8.38
N GLY A 68 14.68 7.97 9.55
CA GLY A 68 13.91 7.90 10.79
C GLY A 68 13.52 9.29 11.33
N GLN A 69 14.31 10.32 10.99
CA GLN A 69 14.09 11.70 11.45
C GLN A 69 14.52 12.72 10.37
N ARG A 70 13.80 13.83 10.27
CA ARG A 70 14.08 14.95 9.36
C ARG A 70 13.54 16.26 9.95
N HIS A 71 14.41 17.26 10.05
CA HIS A 71 14.09 18.60 10.57
C HIS A 71 13.96 19.67 9.47
N ARG A 72 13.60 19.24 8.26
CA ARG A 72 13.26 20.11 7.14
C ARG A 72 12.13 19.50 6.33
N TRP A 73 11.49 20.29 5.49
CA TRP A 73 10.56 19.77 4.49
C TRP A 73 11.30 18.85 3.51
N ASN A 74 10.65 17.75 3.14
CA ASN A 74 11.09 16.92 2.02
C ASN A 74 10.67 17.61 0.71
N THR A 75 11.50 17.54 -0.32
CA THR A 75 11.11 17.99 -1.66
C THR A 75 10.11 17.00 -2.27
N ASN A 76 9.41 17.41 -3.33
CA ASN A 76 8.49 16.52 -4.02
C ASN A 76 9.20 15.30 -4.60
N GLU A 77 10.42 15.48 -5.10
CA GLU A 77 11.29 14.45 -5.65
C GLU A 77 11.73 13.47 -4.58
N GLU A 78 12.08 13.94 -3.37
CA GLU A 78 12.40 13.06 -2.25
C GLU A 78 11.19 12.20 -1.86
N ILE A 79 10.00 12.81 -1.73
CA ILE A 79 8.76 12.08 -1.44
C ILE A 79 8.46 11.05 -2.54
N ALA A 80 8.55 11.45 -3.81
CA ALA A 80 8.31 10.57 -4.95
C ALA A 80 9.31 9.40 -4.97
N SER A 81 10.61 9.67 -4.75
CA SER A 81 11.66 8.65 -4.73
C SER A 81 11.40 7.55 -3.71
N MET A 82 10.92 7.92 -2.52
CA MET A 82 10.58 6.97 -1.45
C MET A 82 9.31 6.18 -1.80
N LEU A 83 8.26 6.85 -2.31
CA LEU A 83 7.00 6.17 -2.63
C LEU A 83 7.13 5.22 -3.83
N ILE A 84 7.93 5.57 -4.83
CA ILE A 84 8.22 4.71 -5.99
C ILE A 84 9.06 3.49 -5.58
N ALA A 85 10.01 3.67 -4.66
CA ALA A 85 10.85 2.58 -4.18
C ALA A 85 10.15 1.63 -3.20
N PHE A 86 8.97 2.02 -2.67
CA PHE A 86 8.31 1.35 -1.56
C PHE A 86 8.08 -0.15 -1.76
N ASP A 87 7.80 -0.60 -2.99
CA ASP A 87 7.59 -2.02 -3.27
C ASP A 87 8.80 -2.90 -2.88
N ARG A 88 10.01 -2.33 -2.91
CA ARG A 88 11.25 -2.99 -2.50
C ARG A 88 11.55 -2.85 -1.01
N HIS A 89 10.80 -2.00 -0.31
CA HIS A 89 11.05 -1.58 1.06
C HIS A 89 9.79 -1.64 1.94
N LEU A 90 9.12 -2.80 1.93
CA LEU A 90 7.90 -3.01 2.71
C LEU A 90 8.12 -2.83 4.22
N GLU A 91 9.34 -2.98 4.70
CA GLU A 91 9.77 -2.73 6.08
C GLU A 91 9.63 -1.26 6.51
N TRP A 92 9.58 -0.31 5.59
CA TRP A 92 9.34 1.10 5.91
C TRP A 92 7.92 1.34 6.45
N LEU A 93 6.99 0.42 6.17
CA LEU A 93 5.63 0.51 6.65
C LEU A 93 5.58 0.24 8.16
N SER A 94 5.23 1.27 8.92
CA SER A 94 4.93 1.13 10.34
C SER A 94 3.61 0.37 10.53
N LYS A 95 3.67 -0.74 11.27
CA LYS A 95 2.51 -1.61 11.54
C LYS A 95 1.62 -1.09 12.67
N GLU A 96 2.16 -0.22 13.52
CA GLU A 96 1.51 0.27 14.73
C GLU A 96 1.66 1.79 14.86
N VAL A 97 0.68 2.40 15.51
CA VAL A 97 0.69 3.83 15.80
C VAL A 97 1.79 4.12 16.84
N LYS A 98 2.69 5.05 16.53
CA LYS A 98 3.67 5.55 17.51
C LYS A 98 3.02 6.65 18.33
N ILE A 99 3.09 6.55 19.66
CA ILE A 99 2.54 7.56 20.57
C ILE A 99 3.58 8.67 20.76
N ARG A 100 3.17 9.92 20.49
CA ARG A 100 3.97 11.14 20.59
C ARG A 100 5.39 10.96 20.05
N PRO A 101 5.54 10.57 18.78
CA PRO A 101 6.86 10.43 18.17
C PRO A 101 7.66 11.74 18.28
N LYS A 102 8.98 11.61 18.44
CA LYS A 102 9.90 12.75 18.55
C LYS A 102 9.73 13.70 17.36
N SER A 103 9.94 15.00 17.56
CA SER A 103 9.88 15.98 16.48
C SER A 103 10.80 15.60 15.31
N GLY A 104 10.29 15.76 14.09
CA GLY A 104 10.98 15.35 12.87
C GLY A 104 10.90 13.86 12.55
N SER A 105 10.30 13.01 13.40
CA SER A 105 10.10 11.60 13.07
C SER A 105 9.39 11.44 11.73
N MET A 106 9.94 10.60 10.85
CA MET A 106 9.28 10.22 9.60
C MET A 106 8.71 8.81 9.75
N LEU A 107 7.44 8.65 9.38
CA LEU A 107 6.69 7.41 9.53
C LEU A 107 5.82 7.19 8.29
N LEU A 108 5.77 5.96 7.79
CA LEU A 108 4.90 5.57 6.68
C LEU A 108 3.81 4.62 7.17
N TYR A 109 2.55 4.96 6.92
CA TYR A 109 1.38 4.19 7.36
C TYR A 109 0.47 3.80 6.20
N SER A 110 -0.07 2.58 6.25
CA SER A 110 -1.23 2.22 5.44
C SER A 110 -2.48 2.77 6.10
N ARG A 111 -3.12 3.76 5.46
CA ARG A 111 -4.37 4.37 5.97
C ARG A 111 -5.51 3.37 6.19
N LYS A 112 -5.49 2.23 5.49
CA LYS A 112 -6.49 1.16 5.64
C LYS A 112 -6.25 0.30 6.88
N LYS A 113 -4.99 0.12 7.28
CA LYS A 113 -4.59 -0.81 8.34
C LYS A 113 -4.35 -0.11 9.68
N VAL A 114 -3.89 1.15 9.66
CA VAL A 114 -3.46 1.87 10.86
C VAL A 114 -4.29 3.14 11.05
N ARG A 115 -4.92 3.27 12.23
CA ARG A 115 -5.58 4.50 12.68
C ARG A 115 -4.54 5.48 13.23
N TYR A 116 -3.73 6.07 12.34
CA TYR A 116 -2.56 6.90 12.68
C TYR A 116 -2.85 8.07 13.62
N ARG A 117 -4.08 8.61 13.63
CA ARG A 117 -4.50 9.72 14.50
C ARG A 117 -4.68 9.35 15.98
N ARG A 118 -4.42 8.11 16.36
CA ARG A 118 -4.37 7.67 17.77
C ARG A 118 -2.95 7.70 18.32
N ASP A 119 -2.15 8.66 17.86
CA ASP A 119 -0.75 8.90 18.22
C ASP A 119 -0.60 9.77 19.46
N GLY A 120 -1.70 10.18 20.11
CA GLY A 120 -1.66 11.00 21.31
C GLY A 120 -1.45 12.50 21.06
N TYR A 121 -1.53 12.94 19.80
CA TYR A 121 -1.68 14.35 19.44
C TYR A 121 -3.16 14.74 19.32
N CYS A 122 -3.44 16.04 19.45
CA CYS A 122 -4.78 16.59 19.31
C CYS A 122 -5.13 16.70 17.83
N TRP A 123 -6.12 15.94 17.37
CA TRP A 123 -6.62 15.99 15.98
C TRP A 123 -7.98 16.68 15.93
N LYS A 124 -8.11 17.72 15.11
CA LYS A 124 -9.34 18.51 15.00
C LYS A 124 -9.94 18.45 13.59
N LYS A 125 -11.24 18.17 13.50
CA LYS A 125 -11.99 18.35 12.25
C LYS A 125 -12.20 19.84 11.97
N ARG A 126 -12.06 20.23 10.71
CA ARG A 126 -12.43 21.57 10.24
C ARG A 126 -13.95 21.77 10.30
N LYS A 127 -14.38 23.03 10.27
CA LYS A 127 -15.80 23.41 10.38
C LYS A 127 -16.66 22.75 9.29
N ASP A 128 -16.08 22.54 8.11
CA ASP A 128 -16.73 21.85 6.98
C ASP A 128 -16.80 20.32 7.14
N GLY A 129 -16.21 19.75 8.20
CA GLY A 129 -16.16 18.32 8.46
C GLY A 129 -15.27 17.50 7.52
N LYS A 130 -14.78 18.09 6.42
CA LYS A 130 -14.07 17.37 5.33
C LYS A 130 -12.62 17.09 5.68
N THR A 131 -11.95 18.05 6.28
CA THR A 131 -10.52 17.95 6.56
C THR A 131 -10.26 17.84 8.06
N THR A 132 -9.31 17.00 8.45
CA THR A 132 -8.80 16.93 9.82
C THR A 132 -7.38 17.42 9.79
N ARG A 133 -6.99 18.26 10.75
CA ARG A 133 -5.61 18.69 10.93
C ARG A 133 -5.17 18.38 12.35
N GLU A 134 -3.88 18.16 12.52
CA GLU A 134 -3.26 18.21 13.83
C GLU A 134 -3.42 19.64 14.36
N ASP A 135 -3.92 19.76 15.58
CA ASP A 135 -4.05 21.03 16.28
C ASP A 135 -2.68 21.36 16.85
N HIS A 136 -1.83 21.94 16.02
CA HIS A 136 -0.61 22.55 16.50
C HIS A 136 -1.01 23.76 17.34
N MET A 137 -0.58 23.82 18.60
CA MET A 137 -0.56 25.09 19.33
C MET A 137 0.09 26.13 18.42
N LYS A 138 -0.43 27.36 18.42
CA LYS A 138 0.12 28.46 17.61
C LYS A 138 1.64 28.47 17.81
N LEU A 139 2.36 28.17 16.72
CA LEU A 139 3.80 28.42 16.62
C LEU A 139 4.03 29.92 16.58
#